data_AF-A0A0N8W750-F1
#
_entry.id   AF-A0A0N8W750-F1
#
_cell.length_a   1.000
_cell.length_b   1.000
_cell.length_c   1.000
_cell.angle_alpha   90.00
_cell.angle_beta   90.00
_cell.angle_gamma   90.00
#
_symmetry.space_group_name_H-M   'P 1'
#
loop_
_entity.id
_entity.type
_entity.pdbx_description
1 polymer ?
#
loop_
_entity_poly.entity_id
_entity_poly.type
_entity_poly.pdbx_seq_one_letter_code
_entity_poly.pdbx_strand_id
1 'polypeptide(L)'
;MALYDRSIGAELSVVEREMLFNDAYAHTGFVIHYSNDGTLFQLLASPFLENKEPDTIYFADSCTPPPEHIFAEVDVAYEKEIFNEKTGAHTTIKTIDGWKPFDPTPLAARRRILDPEEVVHHFTHLIRGEEETINQIATCSALYALSSPPGVTGTGGINTAVFGRKYQWSLFTDSMAVIPGEFRTLHSPYYYYLSARERKRQGDGSEEVSLAILKPRKTIADIPIEIGETAERTFLRGYKKTLQEENAVVTAYMLDSLLLKPEPSARAEQIITEAIYELRDDVKKAGRAPYNQNLGDAIPKLSASLARLHHNAEVGDELVKEGIGLLLDMHHRVTKLHGTPLKISDAYRLSGDARKLYFTLYETFGADYWIPSEDALAVVRLDPAEFETSIDSLCREGYCQRKTGFVKILEEYT
;
A
#
# COMPACT_ATOMS: atom_id res chain seq x y z
N MET A 1 -3.26 -4.70 15.46
CA MET A 1 -2.84 -5.61 16.55
C MET A 1 -1.42 -5.23 16.96
N ALA A 2 -0.98 -5.56 18.18
CA ALA A 2 0.42 -5.35 18.57
C ALA A 2 1.23 -6.62 18.29
N LEU A 3 2.49 -6.48 17.88
CA LEU A 3 3.37 -7.60 17.54
C LEU A 3 3.77 -8.43 18.77
N TYR A 4 3.69 -7.86 19.97
CA TYR A 4 4.09 -8.49 21.22
C TYR A 4 2.98 -9.34 21.90
N ASP A 5 1.76 -9.36 21.37
CA ASP A 5 0.62 -10.10 21.97
C ASP A 5 0.42 -11.50 21.34
N ARG A 6 1.50 -12.07 20.80
CA ARG A 6 1.48 -13.31 20.01
C ARG A 6 1.65 -14.54 20.89
N SER A 7 0.58 -14.92 21.59
CA SER A 7 0.58 -16.05 22.51
C SER A 7 0.10 -17.36 21.87
N ILE A 8 -0.43 -17.30 20.64
CA ILE A 8 -0.99 -18.46 19.93
C ILE A 8 -0.17 -18.71 18.66
N GLY A 9 0.34 -19.93 18.47
CA GLY A 9 1.22 -20.27 17.34
C GLY A 9 0.65 -19.99 15.94
N ALA A 10 -0.67 -19.83 15.80
CA ALA A 10 -1.33 -19.44 14.55
C ALA A 10 -0.93 -18.03 14.06
N GLU A 11 -0.48 -17.16 14.97
CA GLU A 11 -0.14 -15.75 14.73
C GLU A 11 1.33 -15.55 14.32
N LEU A 12 2.12 -16.63 14.38
CA LEU A 12 3.51 -16.65 13.94
C LEU A 12 3.59 -16.85 12.43
N SER A 13 4.47 -16.07 11.80
CA SER A 13 4.86 -16.25 10.41
C SER A 13 5.55 -17.60 10.19
N VAL A 14 5.63 -18.09 8.95
CA VAL A 14 6.33 -19.34 8.62
C VAL A 14 7.80 -19.24 9.02
N VAL A 15 8.46 -18.12 8.72
CA VAL A 15 9.85 -17.91 9.13
C VAL A 15 9.97 -17.94 10.64
N GLU A 16 9.08 -17.26 11.37
CA GLU A 16 9.07 -17.28 12.84
C GLU A 16 8.90 -18.71 13.39
N ARG A 17 7.98 -19.50 12.82
CA ARG A 17 7.76 -20.89 13.25
C ARG A 17 8.96 -21.79 13.00
N GLU A 18 9.58 -21.70 11.83
CA GLU A 18 10.75 -22.50 11.50
C GLU A 18 11.93 -22.10 12.41
N MET A 19 12.15 -20.81 12.64
CA MET A 19 13.22 -20.33 13.53
C MET A 19 13.01 -20.73 15.00
N LEU A 20 11.76 -20.73 15.49
CA LEU A 20 11.46 -21.03 16.89
C LEU A 20 11.39 -22.53 17.21
N PHE A 21 10.93 -23.37 16.27
CA PHE A 21 10.56 -24.76 16.56
C PHE A 21 11.30 -25.83 15.75
N ASN A 22 12.13 -25.44 14.77
CA ASN A 22 12.92 -26.39 14.00
C ASN A 22 14.38 -26.34 14.45
N ASP A 23 14.87 -27.44 14.99
CA ASP A 23 16.24 -27.57 15.50
C ASP A 23 17.32 -27.22 14.47
N ALA A 24 17.01 -27.34 13.17
CA ALA A 24 17.92 -26.94 12.09
C ALA A 24 18.23 -25.43 12.09
N TYR A 25 17.40 -24.60 12.73
CA TYR A 25 17.54 -23.15 12.82
C TYR A 25 17.77 -22.65 14.26
N ALA A 26 18.09 -23.55 15.21
CA ALA A 26 18.22 -23.21 16.64
C ALA A 26 19.27 -22.12 16.95
N HIS A 27 20.21 -21.88 16.03
CA HIS A 27 21.26 -20.87 16.13
C HIS A 27 21.23 -19.88 14.96
N THR A 28 20.04 -19.67 14.40
CA THR A 28 19.81 -18.75 13.30
C THR A 28 18.81 -17.68 13.71
N GLY A 29 19.04 -16.43 13.32
CA GLY A 29 18.07 -15.37 13.55
C GLY A 29 18.58 -13.98 13.17
N PHE A 30 17.72 -13.00 13.40
CA PHE A 30 17.98 -11.59 13.17
C PHE A 30 18.79 -10.98 14.32
N VAL A 31 19.89 -10.33 13.98
CA VAL A 31 20.90 -9.86 14.93
C VAL A 31 20.49 -8.52 15.54
N ILE A 32 20.38 -8.47 16.87
CA ILE A 32 20.22 -7.24 17.66
C ILE A 32 21.35 -7.14 18.67
N HIS A 33 22.07 -6.01 18.70
CA HIS A 33 23.21 -5.82 19.60
C HIS A 33 22.74 -5.37 20.98
N TYR A 34 23.40 -5.90 22.02
CA TYR A 34 23.22 -5.48 23.41
C TYR A 34 24.37 -4.60 23.89
N SER A 35 25.59 -4.88 23.42
CA SER A 35 26.76 -4.07 23.72
C SER A 35 27.09 -3.14 22.56
N ASN A 36 27.67 -1.97 22.87
CA ASN A 36 28.06 -0.98 21.87
C ASN A 36 29.11 -1.49 20.87
N ASP A 37 29.87 -2.52 21.24
CA ASP A 37 30.87 -3.17 20.39
C ASP A 37 30.33 -4.39 19.63
N GLY A 38 29.03 -4.72 19.81
CA GLY A 38 28.35 -5.84 19.17
C GLY A 38 28.76 -7.23 19.67
N THR A 39 29.69 -7.33 20.62
CA THR A 39 30.19 -8.62 21.12
C THR A 39 29.12 -9.42 21.84
N LEU A 40 28.17 -8.75 22.49
CA LEU A 40 26.96 -9.34 23.07
C LEU A 40 25.76 -9.00 22.19
N PHE A 41 25.06 -10.02 21.72
CA PHE A 41 23.94 -9.85 20.80
C PHE A 41 22.88 -10.94 20.98
N GLN A 42 21.80 -10.80 20.23
CA GLN A 42 20.71 -11.76 20.15
C GLN A 42 20.38 -12.15 18.73
N LEU A 43 19.79 -13.33 18.63
CA LEU A 43 19.17 -13.84 17.43
C LEU A 43 17.66 -13.89 17.67
N LEU A 44 16.93 -12.99 17.03
CA LEU A 44 15.48 -12.96 17.05
C LEU A 44 14.92 -13.79 15.88
N ALA A 45 13.80 -14.48 16.08
CA ALA A 45 13.16 -15.25 15.02
C ALA A 45 12.64 -14.39 13.84
N SER A 46 12.53 -13.08 14.05
CA SER A 46 11.94 -12.13 13.11
C SER A 46 12.47 -10.71 13.36
N PRO A 47 12.66 -9.90 12.29
CA PRO A 47 13.12 -8.52 12.42
C PRO A 47 12.04 -7.58 12.94
N PHE A 48 10.79 -8.07 13.02
CA PHE A 48 9.63 -7.27 13.41
C PHE A 48 9.35 -7.35 14.91
N LEU A 49 9.89 -8.35 15.59
CA LEU A 49 9.72 -8.53 17.02
C LEU A 49 10.78 -7.73 17.78
N GLU A 50 10.34 -6.93 18.75
CA GLU A 50 11.24 -6.28 19.70
C GLU A 50 11.22 -7.11 20.99
N ASN A 51 12.30 -7.86 21.27
CA ASN A 51 12.38 -8.61 22.52
C ASN A 51 12.99 -7.74 23.61
N LYS A 52 12.22 -7.46 24.67
CA LYS A 52 12.64 -6.53 25.73
C LYS A 52 13.49 -7.19 26.81
N GLU A 53 13.34 -8.50 27.02
CA GLU A 53 14.12 -9.27 28.00
C GLU A 53 14.51 -10.62 27.40
N PRO A 54 15.81 -10.91 27.28
CA PRO A 54 16.24 -12.11 26.59
C PRO A 54 16.54 -13.29 27.50
N ASP A 55 15.98 -14.44 27.13
CA ASP A 55 16.32 -15.71 27.76
C ASP A 55 17.67 -16.26 27.25
N THR A 56 18.14 -15.82 26.08
CA THR A 56 19.42 -16.24 25.47
C THR A 56 20.23 -15.05 24.95
N ILE A 57 21.52 -15.01 25.28
CA ILE A 57 22.50 -14.01 24.82
C ILE A 57 23.65 -14.74 24.13
N TYR A 58 24.06 -14.24 22.97
CA TYR A 58 25.22 -14.74 22.24
C TYR A 58 26.44 -13.84 22.50
N PHE A 59 27.61 -14.45 22.64
CA PHE A 59 28.87 -13.77 22.90
C PHE A 59 29.93 -14.14 21.86
N ALA A 60 30.40 -13.16 21.09
CA ALA A 60 31.49 -13.29 20.13
C ALA A 60 32.84 -13.11 20.83
N ASP A 61 33.41 -14.20 21.35
CA ASP A 61 34.66 -14.19 22.12
C ASP A 61 35.91 -14.28 21.23
N SER A 62 35.85 -15.16 20.22
CA SER A 62 37.00 -15.51 19.37
C SER A 62 36.80 -15.21 17.89
N CYS A 63 35.72 -14.51 17.53
CA CYS A 63 35.42 -14.12 16.16
C CYS A 63 34.90 -12.68 16.09
N THR A 64 34.85 -12.12 14.87
CA THR A 64 34.21 -10.82 14.64
C THR A 64 32.70 -10.95 14.85
N PRO A 65 32.04 -10.07 15.62
CA PRO A 65 30.60 -10.15 15.85
C PRO A 65 29.82 -9.98 14.54
N PRO A 66 28.66 -10.63 14.39
CA PRO A 66 27.79 -10.39 13.25
C PRO A 66 27.29 -8.94 13.25
N PRO A 67 27.18 -8.27 12.09
CA PRO A 67 26.58 -6.95 11.97
C PRO A 67 25.18 -6.90 12.57
N GLU A 68 24.79 -5.73 13.08
CA GLU A 68 23.42 -5.51 13.54
C GLU A 68 22.46 -5.46 12.34
N HIS A 69 21.21 -5.84 12.57
CA HIS A 69 20.12 -5.79 11.60
C HIS A 69 20.29 -6.66 10.35
N ILE A 70 21.00 -7.79 10.48
CA ILE A 70 21.04 -8.84 9.46
C ILE A 70 20.60 -10.18 10.05
N PHE A 71 20.23 -11.12 9.19
CA PHE A 71 20.08 -12.51 9.58
C PHE A 71 21.43 -13.23 9.55
N ALA A 72 21.72 -13.98 10.60
CA ALA A 72 22.95 -14.76 10.74
C ALA A 72 22.65 -16.15 11.30
N GLU A 73 23.46 -17.12 10.87
CA GLU A 73 23.59 -18.44 11.47
C GLU A 73 24.93 -18.48 12.20
N VAL A 74 24.92 -18.82 13.50
CA VAL A 74 26.10 -18.80 14.36
C VAL A 74 26.53 -20.20 14.76
N ASP A 75 27.84 -20.38 14.87
CA ASP A 75 28.46 -21.61 15.34
C ASP A 75 28.72 -21.49 16.85
N VAL A 76 27.97 -22.27 17.65
CA VAL A 76 28.05 -22.23 19.12
C VAL A 76 29.12 -23.20 19.61
N ALA A 77 30.16 -22.66 20.26
CA ALA A 77 31.25 -23.45 20.82
C ALA A 77 30.97 -23.87 22.27
N TYR A 78 30.30 -23.02 23.05
CA TYR A 78 30.08 -23.24 24.47
C TYR A 78 28.77 -22.59 24.94
N GLU A 79 28.09 -23.25 25.87
CA GLU A 79 26.84 -22.77 26.48
C GLU A 79 26.95 -22.77 28.00
N LYS A 80 26.48 -21.70 28.62
CA LYS A 80 26.46 -21.53 30.07
C LYS A 80 25.16 -20.88 30.51
N GLU A 81 24.44 -21.56 31.40
CA GLU A 81 23.28 -21.01 32.06
C GLU A 81 23.68 -20.18 33.29
N ILE A 82 23.07 -19.00 33.43
CA ILE A 82 23.20 -18.13 34.59
C ILE A 82 21.83 -18.00 35.24
N PHE A 83 21.75 -18.37 36.51
CA PHE A 83 20.55 -18.19 37.32
C PHE A 83 20.68 -16.92 38.17
N ASN A 84 19.71 -16.02 38.04
CA ASN A 84 19.63 -14.83 38.90
C ASN A 84 18.70 -15.11 40.09
N GLU A 85 19.29 -15.41 41.25
CA GLU A 85 18.55 -15.72 42.49
C GLU A 85 17.59 -14.60 42.94
N LYS A 86 17.82 -13.34 42.53
CA LYS A 86 16.99 -12.19 42.94
C LYS A 86 15.74 -12.01 42.10
N THR A 87 15.83 -12.31 40.80
CA THR A 87 14.70 -12.16 39.87
C THR A 87 14.04 -13.49 39.54
N GLY A 88 14.67 -14.62 39.87
CA GLY A 88 14.26 -15.95 39.45
C GLY A 88 14.43 -16.20 37.95
N ALA A 89 15.11 -15.29 37.24
CA ALA A 89 15.31 -15.39 35.80
C ALA A 89 16.47 -16.34 35.45
N HIS A 90 16.29 -17.10 34.39
CA HIS A 90 17.32 -17.91 33.76
C HIS A 90 17.79 -17.20 32.49
N THR A 91 19.10 -17.01 32.34
CA THR A 91 19.69 -16.47 31.11
C THR A 91 20.77 -17.40 30.62
N THR A 92 20.63 -17.85 29.39
CA THR A 92 21.60 -18.71 28.72
C THR A 92 22.59 -17.85 27.94
N ILE A 93 23.89 -18.00 28.21
CA ILE A 93 24.96 -17.37 27.44
C ILE A 93 25.58 -18.42 26.51
N LYS A 94 25.57 -18.14 25.20
CA LYS A 94 26.16 -18.98 24.15
C LYS A 94 27.38 -18.27 23.55
N THR A 95 28.58 -18.81 23.79
CA THR A 95 29.81 -18.32 23.16
C THR A 95 29.94 -18.90 21.77
N ILE A 96 30.19 -18.03 20.78
CA ILE A 96 30.33 -18.41 19.38
C ILE A 96 31.80 -18.35 18.92
N ASP A 97 32.15 -19.21 17.97
CA ASP A 97 33.47 -19.22 17.31
C ASP A 97 33.43 -18.83 15.83
N GLY A 98 32.22 -18.74 15.25
CA GLY A 98 32.00 -18.35 13.86
C GLY A 98 30.54 -17.98 13.58
N TRP A 99 30.31 -17.38 12.42
CA TRP A 99 28.97 -17.13 11.88
C TRP A 99 29.03 -16.94 10.37
N LYS A 100 27.87 -17.06 9.72
CA LYS A 100 27.68 -16.73 8.29
C LYS A 100 26.35 -15.99 8.07
N PRO A 101 26.24 -15.14 7.04
CA PRO A 101 24.96 -14.54 6.67
C PRO A 101 23.93 -15.62 6.33
N PHE A 102 22.69 -15.39 6.76
CA PHE A 102 21.57 -16.27 6.45
C PHE A 102 20.53 -15.49 5.64
N ASP A 103 20.06 -16.07 4.54
CA ASP A 103 18.97 -15.50 3.75
C ASP A 103 17.63 -16.15 4.14
N PRO A 104 16.68 -15.42 4.75
CA PRO A 104 15.37 -15.95 5.11
C PRO A 104 14.41 -16.09 3.91
N THR A 105 14.74 -15.53 2.74
CA THR A 105 13.86 -15.52 1.55
C THR A 105 13.39 -16.92 1.15
N PRO A 106 14.25 -17.97 1.11
CA PRO A 106 13.80 -19.32 0.79
C PRO A 106 12.81 -19.88 1.81
N LEU A 107 12.91 -19.51 3.09
CA LEU A 107 11.94 -19.94 4.11
C LEU A 107 10.60 -19.23 3.91
N ALA A 108 10.62 -17.91 3.70
CA ALA A 108 9.43 -17.11 3.43
C ALA A 108 8.70 -17.55 2.16
N ALA A 109 9.42 -18.00 1.12
CA ALA A 109 8.84 -18.44 -0.14
C ALA A 109 8.32 -19.89 -0.13
N ARG A 110 8.83 -20.76 0.77
CA ARG A 110 8.62 -22.22 0.67
C ARG A 110 7.26 -22.72 1.16
N ARG A 111 6.68 -22.07 2.18
CA ARG A 111 5.37 -22.46 2.74
C ARG A 111 4.52 -21.21 2.91
N ARG A 112 3.26 -21.30 2.49
CA ARG A 112 2.28 -20.23 2.66
C ARG A 112 1.32 -20.61 3.78
N ILE A 113 1.00 -19.66 4.65
CA ILE A 113 0.00 -19.85 5.72
C ILE A 113 -1.42 -19.88 5.12
N LEU A 114 -1.62 -19.10 4.07
CA LEU A 114 -2.87 -18.93 3.32
C LEU A 114 -2.57 -18.97 1.83
N ASP A 115 -3.59 -19.25 1.02
CA ASP A 115 -3.49 -19.01 -0.41
C ASP A 115 -3.64 -17.50 -0.72
N PRO A 116 -2.97 -16.96 -1.77
CA PRO A 116 -3.06 -15.55 -2.13
C PRO A 116 -4.51 -15.06 -2.32
N GLU A 117 -5.37 -15.91 -2.87
CA GLU A 117 -6.79 -15.65 -3.07
C GLU A 117 -7.54 -15.49 -1.74
N GLU A 118 -7.16 -16.22 -0.69
CA GLU A 118 -7.74 -16.07 0.66
C GLU A 118 -7.31 -14.75 1.29
N VAL A 119 -6.06 -14.33 1.07
CA VAL A 119 -5.55 -13.02 1.53
C VAL A 119 -6.31 -11.89 0.84
N VAL A 120 -6.53 -11.97 -0.47
CA VAL A 120 -7.36 -10.99 -1.20
C VAL A 120 -8.80 -11.04 -0.68
N HIS A 121 -9.38 -12.24 -0.51
CA HIS A 121 -10.75 -12.41 -0.04
C HIS A 121 -11.00 -11.72 1.31
N HIS A 122 -10.02 -11.76 2.22
CA HIS A 122 -10.10 -11.09 3.53
C HIS A 122 -10.45 -9.59 3.39
N PHE A 123 -9.86 -8.88 2.44
CA PHE A 123 -10.13 -7.45 2.23
C PHE A 123 -11.53 -7.17 1.66
N THR A 124 -12.26 -8.19 1.21
CA THR A 124 -13.66 -8.06 0.77
C THR A 124 -14.64 -8.06 1.95
N HIS A 125 -14.24 -8.53 3.13
CA HIS A 125 -15.19 -8.88 4.20
C HIS A 125 -16.09 -7.70 4.60
N LEU A 126 -15.55 -6.49 4.73
CA LEU A 126 -16.27 -5.30 5.19
C LEU A 126 -17.11 -4.60 4.12
N ILE A 127 -16.93 -4.96 2.85
CA ILE A 127 -17.54 -4.29 1.71
C ILE A 127 -18.49 -5.21 0.92
N ARG A 128 -19.51 -4.62 0.31
CA ARG A 128 -20.39 -5.27 -0.67
C ARG A 128 -20.58 -4.36 -1.89
N GLY A 129 -20.83 -4.95 -3.04
CA GLY A 129 -20.82 -4.29 -4.35
C GLY A 129 -20.80 -5.32 -5.49
N GLU A 130 -20.47 -4.87 -6.69
CA GLU A 130 -20.22 -5.74 -7.85
C GLU A 130 -18.94 -6.56 -7.64
N GLU A 131 -18.97 -7.85 -7.95
CA GLU A 131 -17.91 -8.82 -7.65
C GLU A 131 -16.54 -8.43 -8.21
N GLU A 132 -16.47 -8.10 -9.50
CA GLU A 132 -15.22 -7.67 -10.16
C GLU A 132 -14.65 -6.41 -9.49
N THR A 133 -15.52 -5.45 -9.20
CA THR A 133 -15.16 -4.21 -8.52
C THR A 133 -14.63 -4.44 -7.10
N ILE A 134 -15.28 -5.29 -6.31
CA ILE A 134 -14.80 -5.65 -4.97
C ILE A 134 -13.46 -6.35 -5.07
N ASN A 135 -13.30 -7.29 -6.01
CA ASN A 135 -12.05 -8.03 -6.16
C ASN A 135 -10.88 -7.09 -6.49
N GLN A 136 -11.06 -6.14 -7.41
CA GLN A 136 -10.04 -5.13 -7.71
C GLN A 136 -9.69 -4.27 -6.48
N ILE A 137 -10.68 -3.80 -5.71
CA ILE A 137 -10.45 -3.03 -4.48
C ILE A 137 -9.68 -3.87 -3.46
N ALA A 138 -10.04 -5.14 -3.31
CA ALA A 138 -9.43 -6.07 -2.38
C ALA A 138 -7.98 -6.40 -2.77
N THR A 139 -7.70 -6.62 -4.06
CA THR A 139 -6.33 -6.79 -4.57
C THR A 139 -5.51 -5.54 -4.30
N CYS A 140 -6.00 -4.34 -4.63
CA CYS A 140 -5.29 -3.09 -4.34
C CYS A 140 -5.03 -2.89 -2.84
N SER A 141 -5.98 -3.31 -2.00
CA SER A 141 -5.87 -3.28 -0.54
C SER A 141 -4.77 -4.22 -0.04
N ALA A 142 -4.70 -5.43 -0.61
CA ALA A 142 -3.64 -6.38 -0.32
C ALA A 142 -2.26 -5.84 -0.76
N LEU A 143 -2.14 -5.27 -1.96
CA LEU A 143 -0.88 -4.66 -2.43
C LEU A 143 -0.42 -3.53 -1.52
N TYR A 144 -1.34 -2.67 -1.08
CA TYR A 144 -1.02 -1.64 -0.10
C TYR A 144 -0.47 -2.26 1.19
N ALA A 145 -1.12 -3.29 1.74
CA ALA A 145 -0.74 -3.93 2.99
C ALA A 145 0.57 -4.75 2.91
N LEU A 146 0.87 -5.35 1.76
CA LEU A 146 2.09 -6.14 1.54
C LEU A 146 3.28 -5.29 1.08
N SER A 147 3.03 -4.04 0.69
CA SER A 147 4.04 -3.06 0.31
C SER A 147 4.89 -3.54 -0.88
N SER A 148 5.91 -2.77 -1.25
CA SER A 148 6.92 -3.17 -2.22
C SER A 148 8.31 -3.01 -1.61
N PRO A 149 9.28 -3.88 -1.94
CA PRO A 149 10.66 -3.69 -1.50
C PRO A 149 11.24 -2.37 -2.04
N PRO A 150 12.30 -1.83 -1.41
CA PRO A 150 13.04 -0.72 -1.97
C PRO A 150 13.69 -1.11 -3.31
N GLY A 151 13.59 -0.20 -4.28
CA GLY A 151 14.25 -0.36 -5.57
C GLY A 151 15.69 0.18 -5.55
N VAL A 152 16.37 0.16 -6.70
CA VAL A 152 17.79 0.55 -6.84
C VAL A 152 18.08 1.99 -6.37
N THR A 153 17.10 2.90 -6.45
CA THR A 153 17.31 4.33 -6.17
C THR A 153 16.22 4.96 -5.28
N GLY A 154 15.39 4.16 -4.62
CA GLY A 154 14.22 4.72 -3.92
C GLY A 154 13.69 3.88 -2.76
N THR A 155 12.97 4.56 -1.89
CA THR A 155 12.16 3.96 -0.81
C THR A 155 11.08 3.08 -1.41
N GLY A 156 10.92 1.87 -0.85
CA GLY A 156 9.84 0.96 -1.18
C GLY A 156 8.48 1.48 -0.70
N GLY A 157 7.47 0.62 -0.75
CA GLY A 157 6.11 0.95 -0.33
C GLY A 157 5.19 1.45 -1.45
N ILE A 158 3.90 1.36 -1.15
CA ILE A 158 2.79 1.65 -2.07
C ILE A 158 2.01 2.86 -1.54
N ASN A 159 1.97 3.90 -2.37
CA ASN A 159 1.16 5.08 -2.14
C ASN A 159 -0.19 4.95 -2.86
N THR A 160 -1.26 5.13 -2.10
CA THR A 160 -2.62 4.86 -2.55
C THR A 160 -3.50 6.11 -2.42
N ALA A 161 -4.15 6.48 -3.52
CA ALA A 161 -5.19 7.51 -3.54
C ALA A 161 -6.57 6.85 -3.40
N VAL A 162 -7.21 6.98 -2.24
CA VAL A 162 -8.51 6.35 -1.99
C VAL A 162 -9.64 7.33 -2.27
N PHE A 163 -10.61 6.93 -3.10
CA PHE A 163 -11.75 7.74 -3.49
C PHE A 163 -13.06 7.15 -2.97
N GLY A 164 -13.71 7.87 -2.06
CA GLY A 164 -14.97 7.46 -1.46
C GLY A 164 -15.54 8.49 -0.49
N ARG A 165 -16.67 8.15 0.13
CA ARG A 165 -17.29 8.88 1.23
C ARG A 165 -16.64 8.51 2.56
N LYS A 166 -16.87 9.31 3.60
CA LYS A 166 -16.28 9.10 4.94
C LYS A 166 -16.53 7.70 5.51
N TYR A 167 -17.72 7.14 5.32
CA TYR A 167 -18.02 5.78 5.82
C TYR A 167 -17.24 4.72 5.02
N GLN A 168 -17.09 4.87 3.71
CA GLN A 168 -16.32 3.94 2.86
C GLN A 168 -14.84 4.00 3.22
N TRP A 169 -14.33 5.21 3.47
CA TRP A 169 -12.98 5.39 4.01
C TRP A 169 -12.80 4.63 5.33
N SER A 170 -13.79 4.66 6.22
CA SER A 170 -13.76 3.85 7.45
C SER A 170 -13.65 2.36 7.15
N LEU A 171 -14.46 1.84 6.22
CA LEU A 171 -14.42 0.43 5.82
C LEU A 171 -13.03 0.04 5.29
N PHE A 172 -12.42 0.89 4.46
CA PHE A 172 -11.05 0.69 3.99
C PHE A 172 -10.04 0.72 5.15
N THR A 173 -10.10 1.71 6.05
CA THR A 173 -9.15 1.76 7.17
C THR A 173 -9.34 0.63 8.18
N ASP A 174 -10.56 0.12 8.31
CA ASP A 174 -10.91 -0.98 9.21
C ASP A 174 -10.39 -2.32 8.66
N SER A 175 -10.37 -2.53 7.34
CA SER A 175 -9.74 -3.72 6.73
C SER A 175 -8.21 -3.69 6.86
N MET A 176 -7.63 -2.51 7.08
CA MET A 176 -6.19 -2.33 7.32
C MET A 176 -5.77 -2.61 8.77
N ALA A 177 -6.65 -3.23 9.57
CA ALA A 177 -6.33 -3.68 10.93
C ALA A 177 -5.27 -4.80 10.98
N VAL A 178 -4.99 -5.45 9.85
CA VAL A 178 -3.90 -6.42 9.65
C VAL A 178 -2.51 -5.78 9.75
N ILE A 179 -2.39 -4.48 9.53
CA ILE A 179 -1.11 -3.78 9.67
C ILE A 179 -0.84 -3.55 11.18
N PRO A 180 0.30 -4.04 11.71
CA PRO A 180 0.68 -3.85 13.10
C PRO A 180 0.76 -2.37 13.52
N GLY A 181 0.52 -2.10 14.81
CA GLY A 181 0.58 -0.74 15.34
C GLY A 181 1.99 -0.15 15.28
N GLU A 182 3.00 -1.00 15.45
CA GLU A 182 4.43 -0.71 15.41
C GLU A 182 4.84 -0.10 14.06
N PHE A 183 4.23 -0.58 12.97
CA PHE A 183 4.48 -0.11 11.61
C PHE A 183 3.86 1.26 11.32
N ARG A 184 3.05 1.80 12.24
CA ARG A 184 2.45 3.15 12.11
C ARG A 184 3.28 4.23 12.81
N THR A 185 4.42 3.85 13.39
CA THR A 185 5.34 4.76 14.08
C THR A 185 6.34 5.37 13.10
N LEU A 186 6.72 6.64 13.30
CA LEU A 186 7.54 7.41 12.34
C LEU A 186 8.95 6.83 12.08
N HIS A 187 9.46 6.02 13.01
CA HIS A 187 10.80 5.42 12.94
C HIS A 187 10.75 3.95 12.53
N SER A 188 9.58 3.44 12.12
CA SER A 188 9.50 2.08 11.63
C SER A 188 10.23 1.95 10.28
N PRO A 189 11.02 0.88 10.07
CA PRO A 189 11.55 0.55 8.75
C PRO A 189 10.46 0.34 7.70
N TYR A 190 9.27 -0.10 8.13
CA TYR A 190 8.09 -0.35 7.31
C TYR A 190 6.96 0.60 7.75
N TYR A 191 7.02 1.85 7.28
CA TYR A 191 6.12 2.90 7.76
C TYR A 191 4.80 2.96 6.97
N TYR A 192 3.69 2.75 7.67
CA TYR A 192 2.33 2.86 7.14
C TYR A 192 1.60 4.07 7.69
N TYR A 193 0.97 4.83 6.80
CA TYR A 193 0.21 6.01 7.17
C TYR A 193 -1.12 6.07 6.44
N LEU A 194 -2.22 6.00 7.21
CA LEU A 194 -3.58 6.14 6.72
C LEU A 194 -4.15 7.47 7.22
N SER A 195 -4.63 8.32 6.31
CA SER A 195 -5.19 9.63 6.70
C SER A 195 -6.25 10.14 5.75
N ALA A 196 -7.31 10.69 6.33
CA ALA A 196 -8.32 11.43 5.56
C ALA A 196 -7.84 12.81 5.09
N ARG A 197 -6.65 13.27 5.52
CA ARG A 197 -6.07 14.56 5.18
C ARG A 197 -4.63 14.40 4.71
N GLU A 198 -4.26 15.11 3.65
CA GLU A 198 -2.87 15.23 3.24
C GLU A 198 -2.07 15.96 4.32
N ARG A 199 -1.03 15.29 4.82
CA ARG A 199 -0.01 15.91 5.66
C ARG A 199 1.33 15.54 5.06
N LYS A 200 2.28 16.48 5.10
CA LYS A 200 3.69 16.17 4.84
C LYS A 200 4.20 15.35 6.03
N ARG A 201 4.08 14.03 5.95
CA ARG A 201 4.75 13.08 6.84
C ARG A 201 5.55 12.13 5.97
N GLN A 202 6.86 12.12 6.19
CA GLN A 202 7.77 11.14 5.62
C GLN A 202 8.27 10.29 6.80
N GLY A 203 8.33 8.97 6.62
CA GLY A 203 9.09 8.12 7.53
C GLY A 203 10.56 8.46 7.30
N ASP A 204 11.20 9.06 8.30
CA ASP A 204 12.61 9.45 8.19
C ASP A 204 13.46 8.19 8.42
N GLY A 205 14.29 7.83 7.44
CA GLY A 205 15.09 6.60 7.48
C GLY A 205 14.33 5.28 7.27
N SER A 206 13.05 5.30 6.88
CA SER A 206 12.28 4.09 6.57
C SER A 206 12.73 3.47 5.24
N GLU A 207 12.80 2.13 5.19
CA GLU A 207 13.09 1.37 3.96
C GLU A 207 11.88 1.34 3.03
N GLU A 208 10.68 1.18 3.61
CA GLU A 208 9.41 1.12 2.90
C GLU A 208 8.41 2.10 3.51
N VAL A 209 7.73 2.88 2.65
CA VAL A 209 6.73 3.88 3.07
C VAL A 209 5.45 3.71 2.25
N SER A 210 4.37 3.30 2.94
CA SER A 210 3.07 3.07 2.32
C SER A 210 2.02 4.07 2.83
N LEU A 211 1.64 5.04 1.98
CA LEU A 211 0.69 6.10 2.33
C LEU A 211 -0.69 5.83 1.70
N ALA A 212 -1.74 5.74 2.49
CA ALA A 212 -3.12 5.75 1.99
C ALA A 212 -3.80 7.07 2.37
N ILE A 213 -4.21 7.86 1.38
CA ILE A 213 -4.85 9.16 1.61
C ILE A 213 -6.21 9.22 0.93
N LEU A 214 -7.21 9.71 1.66
CA LEU A 214 -8.53 9.99 1.10
C LEU A 214 -8.48 11.21 0.18
N LYS A 215 -8.79 11.02 -1.11
CA LYS A 215 -8.90 12.06 -2.14
C LYS A 215 -7.72 13.05 -2.16
N PRO A 216 -6.48 12.55 -2.38
CA PRO A 216 -5.30 13.39 -2.39
C PRO A 216 -5.30 14.33 -3.62
N ARG A 217 -4.78 15.55 -3.43
CA ARG A 217 -4.55 16.56 -4.49
C ARG A 217 -3.07 16.79 -4.78
N LYS A 218 -2.18 16.54 -3.82
CA LYS A 218 -0.74 16.80 -3.91
C LYS A 218 0.08 15.52 -3.83
N THR A 219 -0.33 14.57 -3.00
CA THR A 219 0.40 13.30 -2.87
C THR A 219 0.41 12.56 -4.20
N ILE A 220 1.60 12.11 -4.60
CA ILE A 220 1.78 11.24 -5.75
C ILE A 220 1.37 9.83 -5.33
N ALA A 221 0.45 9.23 -6.07
CA ALA A 221 -0.08 7.89 -5.79
C ALA A 221 0.37 6.90 -6.86
N ASP A 222 0.77 5.72 -6.42
CA ASP A 222 1.13 4.58 -7.26
C ASP A 222 -0.13 3.94 -7.84
N ILE A 223 -1.16 3.79 -7.02
CA ILE A 223 -2.45 3.21 -7.42
C ILE A 223 -3.63 4.00 -6.84
N PRO A 224 -4.61 4.41 -7.65
CA PRO A 224 -5.90 4.90 -7.15
C PRO A 224 -6.80 3.72 -6.74
N ILE A 225 -7.67 3.92 -5.76
CA ILE A 225 -8.71 2.95 -5.39
C ILE A 225 -10.06 3.66 -5.31
N GLU A 226 -10.98 3.28 -6.20
CA GLU A 226 -12.36 3.74 -6.14
C GLU A 226 -13.22 2.81 -5.26
N ILE A 227 -13.67 3.32 -4.12
CA ILE A 227 -14.58 2.60 -3.22
C ILE A 227 -15.99 3.22 -3.18
N GLY A 228 -16.28 4.23 -4.02
CA GLY A 228 -17.50 5.02 -4.00
C GLY A 228 -18.80 4.26 -4.26
N GLU A 229 -18.75 3.13 -4.96
CA GLU A 229 -19.92 2.30 -5.27
C GLU A 229 -20.12 1.14 -4.27
N THR A 230 -19.30 1.07 -3.21
CA THR A 230 -19.41 0.03 -2.19
C THR A 230 -20.35 0.41 -1.04
N ALA A 231 -20.94 -0.59 -0.42
CA ALA A 231 -21.69 -0.46 0.83
C ALA A 231 -21.08 -1.33 1.94
N GLU A 232 -21.40 -1.01 3.19
CA GLU A 232 -21.01 -1.85 4.34
C GLU A 232 -21.73 -3.20 4.28
N ARG A 233 -21.01 -4.27 4.63
CA ARG A 233 -21.57 -5.60 4.80
C ARG A 233 -22.15 -5.75 6.22
N THR A 234 -23.41 -6.18 6.31
CA THR A 234 -24.04 -6.41 7.61
C THR A 234 -23.61 -7.75 8.17
N PHE A 235 -23.06 -7.77 9.38
CA PHE A 235 -22.57 -8.99 10.03
C PHE A 235 -23.51 -9.50 11.13
N LEU A 236 -23.58 -10.82 11.27
CA LEU A 236 -24.17 -11.46 12.45
C LEU A 236 -23.33 -11.19 13.70
N ARG A 237 -24.00 -11.13 14.86
CA ARG A 237 -23.39 -10.87 16.17
C ARG A 237 -22.44 -12.04 16.52
N GLY A 238 -21.14 -11.87 16.26
CA GLY A 238 -20.09 -12.88 16.46
C GLY A 238 -19.00 -12.86 15.39
N TYR A 239 -19.37 -12.48 14.16
CA TYR A 239 -18.45 -12.48 13.01
C TYR A 239 -17.28 -11.49 13.17
N LYS A 240 -17.48 -10.38 13.91
CA LYS A 240 -16.39 -9.44 14.22
C LYS A 240 -15.24 -10.08 15.00
N LYS A 241 -15.51 -11.09 15.84
CA LYS A 241 -14.47 -11.82 16.57
C LYS A 241 -13.68 -12.73 15.62
N THR A 242 -14.37 -13.42 14.71
CA THR A 242 -13.74 -14.23 13.66
C THR A 242 -12.83 -13.39 12.77
N LEU A 243 -13.26 -12.19 12.36
CA LEU A 243 -12.42 -11.26 11.60
C LEU A 243 -11.14 -10.86 12.36
N GLN A 244 -11.19 -10.74 13.69
CA GLN A 244 -10.00 -10.43 14.50
C GLN A 244 -9.01 -11.60 14.52
N GLU A 245 -9.50 -12.84 14.60
CA GLU A 245 -8.67 -14.05 14.53
C GLU A 245 -8.03 -14.19 13.13
N GLU A 246 -8.80 -13.93 12.06
CA GLU A 246 -8.28 -13.90 10.69
C GLU A 246 -7.24 -12.81 10.47
N ASN A 247 -7.43 -11.62 11.07
CA ASN A 247 -6.47 -10.52 10.96
C ASN A 247 -5.08 -10.96 11.40
N ALA A 248 -4.97 -11.78 12.46
CA ALA A 248 -3.69 -12.25 12.96
C ALA A 248 -2.98 -13.18 11.96
N VAL A 249 -3.73 -14.05 11.30
CA VAL A 249 -3.21 -14.94 10.25
C VAL A 249 -2.75 -14.15 9.02
N VAL A 250 -3.54 -13.16 8.58
CA VAL A 250 -3.16 -12.27 7.47
C VAL A 250 -1.96 -11.39 7.85
N THR A 251 -1.87 -10.96 9.12
CA THR A 251 -0.68 -10.25 9.62
C THR A 251 0.56 -11.13 9.52
N ALA A 252 0.47 -12.41 9.91
CA ALA A 252 1.58 -13.36 9.80
C ALA A 252 2.02 -13.57 8.34
N TYR A 253 1.05 -13.69 7.42
CA TYR A 253 1.31 -13.74 5.97
C TYR A 253 2.05 -12.49 5.49
N MET A 254 1.57 -11.30 5.90
CA MET A 254 2.19 -10.02 5.57
C MET A 254 3.65 -9.95 6.03
N LEU A 255 3.96 -10.48 7.23
CA LEU A 255 5.34 -10.48 7.72
C LEU A 255 6.27 -11.34 6.86
N ASP A 256 5.87 -12.56 6.48
CA ASP A 256 6.68 -13.39 5.57
C ASP A 256 6.86 -12.70 4.21
N SER A 257 5.80 -12.09 3.69
CA SER A 257 5.83 -11.33 2.45
C SER A 257 6.82 -10.16 2.48
N LEU A 258 6.93 -9.43 3.61
CA LEU A 258 7.87 -8.31 3.76
C LEU A 258 9.34 -8.74 3.76
N LEU A 259 9.64 -10.00 4.09
CA LEU A 259 11.00 -10.56 4.00
C LEU A 259 11.42 -10.82 2.55
N LEU A 260 10.46 -10.95 1.62
CA LEU A 260 10.76 -11.14 0.21
C LEU A 260 11.18 -9.83 -0.45
N LYS A 261 12.25 -9.93 -1.26
CA LYS A 261 12.78 -8.84 -2.09
C LYS A 261 12.76 -9.27 -3.57
N PRO A 262 11.57 -9.42 -4.17
CA PRO A 262 11.46 -9.90 -5.53
C PRO A 262 12.04 -8.90 -6.53
N GLU A 263 12.95 -9.38 -7.36
CA GLU A 263 13.53 -8.61 -8.47
C GLU A 263 12.90 -9.04 -9.80
N PRO A 264 12.74 -8.10 -10.75
CA PRO A 264 12.23 -8.44 -12.07
C PRO A 264 13.22 -9.28 -12.87
N SER A 265 12.70 -10.31 -13.54
CA SER A 265 13.47 -10.99 -14.58
C SER A 265 13.78 -10.02 -15.74
N ALA A 266 14.85 -10.28 -16.50
CA ALA A 266 15.24 -9.43 -17.63
C ALA A 266 14.11 -9.22 -18.67
N ARG A 267 13.20 -10.19 -18.83
CA ARG A 267 12.03 -10.06 -19.69
C ARG A 267 10.94 -9.20 -19.06
N ALA A 268 10.70 -9.37 -17.76
CA ALA A 268 9.78 -8.53 -17.00
C ALA A 268 10.22 -7.06 -17.02
N GLU A 269 11.53 -6.77 -16.91
CA GLU A 269 12.08 -5.42 -17.03
C GLU A 269 11.78 -4.75 -18.38
N GLN A 270 11.83 -5.51 -19.47
CA GLN A 270 11.47 -5.00 -20.81
C GLN A 270 9.99 -4.61 -20.88
N ILE A 271 9.11 -5.48 -20.38
CA ILE A 271 7.66 -5.23 -20.35
C ILE A 271 7.34 -4.03 -19.46
N ILE A 272 7.98 -3.93 -18.29
CA ILE A 272 7.84 -2.78 -17.39
C ILE A 272 8.22 -1.48 -18.11
N THR A 273 9.34 -1.50 -18.83
CA THR A 273 9.84 -0.33 -19.56
C THR A 273 8.85 0.13 -20.63
N GLU A 274 8.33 -0.80 -21.43
CA GLU A 274 7.31 -0.53 -22.45
C GLU A 274 6.03 0.05 -21.82
N ALA A 275 5.55 -0.57 -20.74
CA ALA A 275 4.32 -0.16 -20.06
C ALA A 275 4.41 1.23 -19.42
N ILE A 276 5.58 1.66 -18.94
CA ILE A 276 5.79 3.02 -18.43
C ILE A 276 5.57 4.06 -19.55
N TYR A 277 6.03 3.77 -20.77
CA TYR A 277 5.79 4.66 -21.92
C TYR A 277 4.32 4.71 -22.30
N GLU A 278 3.64 3.56 -22.32
CA GLU A 278 2.20 3.48 -22.61
C GLU A 278 1.38 4.23 -21.57
N LEU A 279 1.62 4.00 -20.28
CA LEU A 279 0.94 4.68 -19.17
C LEU A 279 1.08 6.20 -19.28
N ARG A 280 2.29 6.68 -19.61
CA ARG A 280 2.54 8.11 -19.78
C ARG A 280 1.71 8.71 -20.92
N ASP A 281 1.52 7.97 -22.00
CA ASP A 281 0.76 8.45 -23.14
C ASP A 281 -0.75 8.36 -22.91
N ASP A 282 -1.22 7.35 -22.18
CA ASP A 282 -2.63 7.22 -21.81
C ASP A 282 -3.06 8.27 -20.79
N VAL A 283 -2.22 8.56 -19.78
CA VAL A 283 -2.46 9.66 -18.83
C VAL A 283 -2.49 11.02 -19.53
N LYS A 284 -1.69 11.24 -20.59
CA LYS A 284 -1.78 12.47 -21.40
C LYS A 284 -3.09 12.55 -22.20
N LYS A 285 -3.58 11.42 -22.73
CA LYS A 285 -4.81 11.36 -23.53
C LYS A 285 -6.07 11.46 -22.69
N ALA A 286 -6.08 10.87 -21.49
CA ALA A 286 -7.25 10.78 -20.61
C ALA A 286 -7.64 12.10 -19.92
N GLY A 287 -6.84 13.16 -20.09
CA GLY A 287 -7.06 14.45 -19.44
C GLY A 287 -6.55 14.48 -18.00
N ARG A 288 -6.96 15.49 -17.22
CA ARG A 288 -6.45 15.69 -15.86
C ARG A 288 -7.15 14.74 -14.87
N ALA A 289 -6.42 13.74 -14.39
CA ALA A 289 -6.88 12.90 -13.28
C ALA A 289 -7.09 13.74 -12.00
N PRO A 290 -8.02 13.33 -11.12
CA PRO A 290 -8.31 14.06 -9.87
C PRO A 290 -7.23 13.87 -8.78
N TYR A 291 -6.10 13.24 -9.11
CA TYR A 291 -4.94 13.00 -8.26
C TYR A 291 -3.65 13.03 -9.09
N ASN A 292 -2.50 13.07 -8.42
CA ASN A 292 -1.20 12.97 -9.09
C ASN A 292 -0.80 11.50 -9.21
N GLN A 293 -0.78 10.97 -10.43
CA GLN A 293 -0.32 9.61 -10.71
C GLN A 293 1.21 9.53 -10.69
N ASN A 294 1.76 8.49 -10.06
CA ASN A 294 3.15 8.12 -10.21
C ASN A 294 3.36 7.46 -11.59
N LEU A 295 4.17 8.10 -12.43
CA LEU A 295 4.53 7.63 -13.76
C LEU A 295 5.96 7.05 -13.82
N GLY A 296 6.68 7.07 -12.70
CA GLY A 296 8.07 6.61 -12.62
C GLY A 296 8.14 5.12 -12.29
N ASP A 297 7.86 4.78 -11.04
CA ASP A 297 8.09 3.45 -10.46
C ASP A 297 6.82 2.74 -9.98
N ALA A 298 5.63 3.24 -10.33
CA ALA A 298 4.36 2.59 -9.97
C ALA A 298 4.28 1.13 -10.46
N ILE A 299 4.59 0.87 -11.74
CA ILE A 299 4.53 -0.47 -12.32
C ILE A 299 5.52 -1.43 -11.65
N PRO A 300 6.82 -1.09 -11.50
CA PRO A 300 7.75 -1.90 -10.72
C PRO A 300 7.24 -2.22 -9.30
N LYS A 301 6.75 -1.20 -8.59
CA LYS A 301 6.27 -1.35 -7.21
C LYS A 301 5.07 -2.27 -7.11
N LEU A 302 4.07 -2.08 -7.98
CA LEU A 302 2.88 -2.93 -8.03
C LEU A 302 3.23 -4.38 -8.39
N SER A 303 4.13 -4.57 -9.35
CA SER A 303 4.57 -5.91 -9.77
C SER A 303 5.34 -6.64 -8.67
N ALA A 304 6.21 -5.93 -7.94
CA ALA A 304 6.93 -6.49 -6.80
C ALA A 304 6.00 -6.78 -5.61
N SER A 305 4.99 -5.94 -5.38
CA SER A 305 3.96 -6.18 -4.37
C SER A 305 3.08 -7.39 -4.72
N LEU A 306 2.74 -7.58 -6.00
CA LEU A 306 2.07 -8.79 -6.50
C LEU A 306 2.95 -10.03 -6.31
N ALA A 307 4.26 -9.93 -6.57
CA ALA A 307 5.17 -11.03 -6.29
C ALA A 307 5.19 -11.39 -4.79
N ARG A 308 5.15 -10.40 -3.89
CA ARG A 308 4.96 -10.63 -2.45
C ARG A 308 3.63 -11.31 -2.15
N LEU A 309 2.52 -10.85 -2.74
CA LEU A 309 1.20 -11.47 -2.60
C LEU A 309 1.22 -12.94 -2.99
N HIS A 310 1.95 -13.31 -4.02
CA HIS A 310 2.10 -14.71 -4.44
C HIS A 310 3.31 -15.42 -3.80
N HIS A 311 4.01 -14.82 -2.84
CA HIS A 311 5.26 -15.35 -2.27
C HIS A 311 6.27 -15.84 -3.33
N ASN A 312 6.38 -15.11 -4.44
CA ASN A 312 7.36 -15.36 -5.48
C ASN A 312 8.66 -14.62 -5.14
N ALA A 313 9.80 -15.28 -5.31
CA ALA A 313 11.11 -14.67 -5.14
C ALA A 313 11.53 -13.75 -6.30
N GLU A 314 10.80 -13.79 -7.42
CA GLU A 314 11.07 -13.01 -8.63
C GLU A 314 9.77 -12.45 -9.21
N VAL A 315 9.86 -11.32 -9.92
CA VAL A 315 8.74 -10.75 -10.68
C VAL A 315 8.77 -11.30 -12.11
N GLY A 316 7.74 -12.09 -12.45
CA GLY A 316 7.51 -12.63 -13.79
C GLY A 316 6.57 -11.76 -14.64
N ASP A 317 6.55 -12.04 -15.94
CA ASP A 317 5.79 -11.29 -16.96
C ASP A 317 4.29 -11.15 -16.62
N GLU A 318 3.66 -12.21 -16.11
CA GLU A 318 2.23 -12.22 -15.82
C GLU A 318 1.87 -11.26 -14.67
N LEU A 319 2.73 -11.16 -13.66
CA LEU A 319 2.53 -10.22 -12.54
C LEU A 319 2.68 -8.77 -12.99
N VAL A 320 3.56 -8.50 -13.96
CA VAL A 320 3.69 -7.17 -14.56
C VAL A 320 2.41 -6.80 -15.30
N LYS A 321 1.89 -7.69 -16.16
CA LYS A 321 0.64 -7.46 -16.91
C LYS A 321 -0.55 -7.26 -15.97
N GLU A 322 -0.64 -8.07 -14.92
CA GLU A 322 -1.69 -7.94 -13.90
C GLU A 322 -1.61 -6.58 -13.19
N GLY A 323 -0.41 -6.17 -12.76
CA GLY A 323 -0.20 -4.87 -12.12
C GLY A 323 -0.58 -3.69 -13.03
N ILE A 324 -0.25 -3.78 -14.33
CA ILE A 324 -0.65 -2.77 -15.33
C ILE A 324 -2.17 -2.73 -15.50
N GLY A 325 -2.79 -3.89 -15.70
CA GLY A 325 -4.24 -4.00 -15.88
C GLY A 325 -5.00 -3.40 -14.69
N LEU A 326 -4.62 -3.79 -13.48
CA LEU A 326 -5.22 -3.29 -12.23
C LEU A 326 -5.07 -1.77 -12.09
N LEU A 327 -3.89 -1.23 -12.40
CA LEU A 327 -3.64 0.21 -12.36
C LEU A 327 -4.52 0.96 -13.36
N LEU A 328 -4.58 0.51 -14.61
CA LEU A 328 -5.37 1.16 -15.67
C LEU A 328 -6.86 1.10 -15.37
N ASP A 329 -7.38 -0.05 -14.93
CA ASP A 329 -8.79 -0.21 -14.58
C ASP A 329 -9.22 0.76 -13.48
N MET A 330 -8.43 0.84 -12.40
CA MET A 330 -8.71 1.78 -11.31
C MET A 330 -8.54 3.24 -11.74
N HIS A 331 -7.52 3.54 -12.54
CA HIS A 331 -7.30 4.87 -13.09
C HIS A 331 -8.48 5.34 -13.94
N HIS A 332 -8.93 4.51 -14.88
CA HIS A 332 -10.08 4.81 -15.73
C HIS A 332 -11.36 4.99 -14.92
N ARG A 333 -11.58 4.14 -13.90
CA ARG A 333 -12.75 4.24 -13.04
C ARG A 333 -12.76 5.54 -12.24
N VAL A 334 -11.65 5.91 -11.59
CA VAL A 334 -11.54 7.17 -10.84
C VAL A 334 -11.68 8.37 -11.77
N THR A 335 -11.03 8.37 -12.93
CA THR A 335 -11.13 9.45 -13.92
C THR A 335 -12.56 9.60 -14.43
N LYS A 336 -13.27 8.49 -14.68
CA LYS A 336 -14.68 8.53 -15.11
C LYS A 336 -15.62 9.09 -14.02
N LEU A 337 -15.42 8.72 -12.76
CA LEU A 337 -16.33 9.09 -11.67
C LEU A 337 -16.00 10.42 -11.00
N HIS A 338 -14.72 10.79 -10.95
CA HIS A 338 -14.23 11.96 -10.22
C HIS A 338 -13.42 12.93 -11.09
N GLY A 339 -13.18 12.60 -12.37
CA GLY A 339 -12.43 13.47 -13.29
C GLY A 339 -13.18 14.75 -13.68
N THR A 340 -14.50 14.83 -13.41
CA THR A 340 -15.29 16.03 -13.68
C THR A 340 -15.99 16.54 -12.41
N PRO A 341 -16.04 17.87 -12.17
CA PRO A 341 -16.76 18.47 -11.03
C PRO A 341 -18.28 18.32 -11.13
N LEU A 342 -18.80 17.92 -12.31
CA LEU A 342 -20.23 17.75 -12.54
C LEU A 342 -20.65 16.35 -12.08
N LYS A 343 -21.40 16.28 -10.98
CA LYS A 343 -21.96 15.01 -10.50
C LYS A 343 -22.93 14.44 -11.54
N ILE A 344 -22.93 13.12 -11.70
CA ILE A 344 -23.81 12.40 -12.65
C ILE A 344 -25.28 12.78 -12.46
N SER A 345 -25.75 12.90 -11.21
CA SER A 345 -27.13 13.33 -10.90
C SER A 345 -27.47 14.72 -11.43
N ASP A 346 -26.51 15.63 -11.41
CA ASP A 346 -26.70 17.02 -11.83
C ASP A 346 -26.48 17.17 -13.34
N ALA A 347 -25.68 16.30 -13.95
CA ALA A 347 -25.59 16.18 -15.40
C ALA A 347 -26.98 15.90 -16.02
N TYR A 348 -27.81 15.06 -15.39
CA TYR A 348 -29.20 14.80 -15.82
C TYR A 348 -30.16 15.97 -15.65
N ARG A 349 -29.82 16.99 -14.84
CA ARG A 349 -30.61 18.22 -14.70
C ARG A 349 -30.29 19.23 -15.80
N LEU A 350 -29.10 19.15 -16.38
CA LEU A 350 -28.69 20.00 -17.51
C LEU A 350 -29.30 19.49 -18.82
N SER A 351 -29.65 20.45 -19.70
CA SER A 351 -30.00 20.16 -21.10
C SER A 351 -28.82 19.51 -21.83
N GLY A 352 -29.08 18.82 -22.93
CA GLY A 352 -28.04 18.15 -23.74
C GLY A 352 -26.92 19.10 -24.16
N ASP A 353 -27.28 20.31 -24.59
CA ASP A 353 -26.31 21.32 -25.04
C ASP A 353 -25.56 21.98 -23.88
N ALA A 354 -26.22 22.21 -22.73
CA ALA A 354 -25.55 22.72 -21.52
C ALA A 354 -24.54 21.71 -20.97
N ARG A 355 -24.88 20.42 -21.01
CA ARG A 355 -23.98 19.34 -20.62
C ARG A 355 -22.78 19.26 -21.57
N LYS A 356 -23.03 19.29 -22.89
CA LYS A 356 -21.97 19.28 -23.90
C LYS A 356 -21.05 20.48 -23.75
N LEU A 357 -21.63 21.67 -23.59
CA LEU A 357 -20.90 22.92 -23.33
C LEU A 357 -20.00 22.81 -22.09
N TYR A 358 -20.54 22.33 -20.98
CA TYR A 358 -19.78 22.16 -19.74
C TYR A 358 -18.55 21.26 -19.94
N PHE A 359 -18.74 20.06 -20.49
CA PHE A 359 -17.64 19.12 -20.68
C PHE A 359 -16.60 19.66 -21.65
N THR A 360 -17.03 20.22 -22.79
CA THR A 360 -16.10 20.78 -23.77
C THR A 360 -15.27 21.93 -23.20
N LEU A 361 -15.88 22.84 -22.43
CA LEU A 361 -15.14 23.93 -21.79
C LEU A 361 -14.22 23.42 -20.67
N TYR A 362 -14.69 22.49 -19.85
CA TYR A 362 -13.90 21.92 -18.78
C TYR A 362 -12.70 21.11 -19.29
N GLU A 363 -12.87 20.30 -20.33
CA GLU A 363 -11.79 19.53 -20.97
C GLU A 363 -10.75 20.44 -21.62
N THR A 364 -11.19 21.55 -22.23
CA THR A 364 -10.29 22.45 -22.97
C THR A 364 -9.56 23.43 -22.04
N PHE A 365 -10.25 23.97 -21.04
CA PHE A 365 -9.76 25.10 -20.24
C PHE A 365 -9.64 24.80 -18.73
N GLY A 366 -10.19 23.69 -18.26
CA GLY A 366 -10.30 23.37 -16.83
C GLY A 366 -11.36 24.19 -16.09
N ALA A 367 -11.43 24.02 -14.77
CA ALA A 367 -12.27 24.82 -13.88
C ALA A 367 -11.50 25.99 -13.24
N ASP A 368 -12.26 26.96 -12.76
CA ASP A 368 -11.83 28.13 -12.03
C ASP A 368 -10.99 29.20 -12.75
N TYR A 369 -10.97 29.17 -14.09
CA TYR A 369 -10.37 30.20 -14.93
C TYR A 369 -11.41 30.99 -15.73
N TRP A 370 -11.15 32.28 -15.93
CA TRP A 370 -11.99 33.12 -16.81
C TRP A 370 -11.61 32.90 -18.26
N ILE A 371 -12.54 32.37 -19.04
CA ILE A 371 -12.43 32.07 -20.47
C ILE A 371 -13.14 33.18 -21.25
N PRO A 372 -12.51 33.82 -22.25
CA PRO A 372 -13.20 34.74 -23.14
C PRO A 372 -14.40 34.06 -23.81
N SER A 373 -15.55 34.72 -23.85
CA SER A 373 -16.77 34.14 -24.42
C SER A 373 -16.62 33.77 -25.90
N GLU A 374 -15.81 34.52 -26.65
CA GLU A 374 -15.51 34.24 -28.06
C GLU A 374 -14.71 32.94 -28.23
N ASP A 375 -13.71 32.71 -27.36
CA ASP A 375 -12.92 31.48 -27.36
C ASP A 375 -13.79 30.27 -26.96
N ALA A 376 -14.63 30.44 -25.94
CA ALA A 376 -15.57 29.43 -25.50
C ALA A 376 -16.56 29.02 -26.61
N LEU A 377 -17.09 30.01 -27.35
CA LEU A 377 -17.99 29.78 -28.47
C LEU A 377 -17.29 29.08 -29.64
N ALA A 378 -16.05 29.49 -29.96
CA ALA A 378 -15.25 28.92 -31.05
C ALA A 378 -14.91 27.43 -30.82
N VAL A 379 -14.64 27.05 -29.58
CA VAL A 379 -14.30 25.67 -29.21
C VAL A 379 -15.53 24.77 -29.24
N VAL A 380 -16.66 25.24 -28.73
CA VAL A 380 -17.85 24.40 -28.52
C VAL A 380 -18.68 24.23 -29.81
N ARG A 381 -18.53 25.17 -30.76
CA ARG A 381 -19.22 25.15 -32.07
C ARG A 381 -20.74 25.00 -31.96
N LEU A 382 -21.34 25.61 -30.94
CA LEU A 382 -22.79 25.77 -30.82
C LEU A 382 -23.25 27.04 -31.55
N ASP A 383 -24.53 27.10 -31.90
CA ASP A 383 -25.14 28.36 -32.33
C ASP A 383 -25.03 29.40 -31.20
N PRO A 384 -24.78 30.70 -31.49
CA PRO A 384 -24.64 31.73 -30.46
C PRO A 384 -25.83 31.82 -29.50
N ALA A 385 -27.07 31.58 -29.97
CA ALA A 385 -28.26 31.62 -29.12
C ALA A 385 -28.34 30.39 -28.20
N GLU A 386 -27.96 29.21 -28.70
CA GLU A 386 -27.87 27.97 -27.92
C GLU A 386 -26.75 28.03 -26.89
N PHE A 387 -25.63 28.67 -27.24
CA PHE A 387 -24.50 28.90 -26.35
C PHE A 387 -24.90 29.78 -25.15
N GLU A 388 -25.53 30.92 -25.39
CA GLU A 388 -26.01 31.80 -24.30
C GLU A 388 -27.02 31.09 -23.40
N THR A 389 -27.98 30.37 -24.00
CA THR A 389 -28.99 29.60 -23.24
C THR A 389 -28.35 28.51 -22.38
N SER A 390 -27.32 27.86 -22.90
CA SER A 390 -26.57 26.81 -22.21
C SER A 390 -25.69 27.37 -21.08
N ILE A 391 -25.05 28.52 -21.27
CA ILE A 391 -24.32 29.24 -20.21
C ILE A 391 -25.27 29.66 -19.10
N ASP A 392 -26.43 30.21 -19.42
CA ASP A 392 -27.42 30.64 -18.43
C ASP A 392 -27.95 29.45 -17.61
N SER A 393 -28.14 28.30 -18.25
CA SER A 393 -28.49 27.05 -17.58
C SER A 393 -27.40 26.62 -16.59
N LEU A 394 -26.13 26.61 -17.02
CA LEU A 394 -25.00 26.29 -16.15
C LEU A 394 -24.83 27.29 -15.00
N CYS A 395 -25.07 28.58 -15.24
CA CYS A 395 -25.03 29.60 -14.20
C CYS A 395 -26.14 29.40 -13.16
N ARG A 396 -27.35 29.07 -13.61
CA ARG A 396 -28.50 28.81 -12.74
C ARG A 396 -28.28 27.62 -11.81
N GLU A 397 -27.69 26.55 -12.34
CA GLU A 397 -27.37 25.34 -11.58
C GLU A 397 -26.07 25.46 -10.77
N GLY A 398 -25.37 26.62 -10.83
CA GLY A 398 -24.20 26.89 -10.01
C GLY A 398 -22.87 26.32 -10.53
N TYR A 399 -22.83 25.84 -11.78
CA TYR A 399 -21.63 25.26 -12.41
C TYR A 399 -20.83 26.26 -13.24
N CYS A 400 -21.36 27.46 -13.46
CA CYS A 400 -20.71 28.52 -14.23
C CYS A 400 -20.91 29.89 -13.57
N GLN A 401 -19.93 30.76 -13.76
CA GLN A 401 -20.03 32.19 -13.49
C GLN A 401 -19.78 32.97 -14.78
N ARG A 402 -20.58 34.03 -14.95
CA ARG A 402 -20.51 34.94 -16.09
C ARG A 402 -20.10 36.33 -15.64
N LYS A 403 -19.21 36.96 -16.40
CA LYS A 403 -18.95 38.42 -16.36
C LYS A 403 -18.88 38.94 -17.79
N THR A 404 -18.92 40.25 -18.00
CA THR A 404 -18.95 40.84 -19.34
C THR A 404 -17.79 40.32 -20.21
N GLY A 405 -18.12 39.56 -21.26
CA GLY A 405 -17.17 38.98 -22.21
C GLY A 405 -16.42 37.74 -21.74
N PHE A 406 -16.72 37.18 -20.56
CA PHE A 406 -16.04 36.00 -20.02
C PHE A 406 -16.99 35.04 -19.30
N VAL A 407 -16.67 33.75 -19.39
CA VAL A 407 -17.33 32.66 -18.67
C VAL A 407 -16.30 31.91 -17.82
N LYS A 408 -16.72 31.35 -16.69
CA LYS A 408 -15.85 30.61 -15.77
C LYS A 408 -16.60 29.37 -15.31
N ILE A 409 -16.09 28.20 -15.63
CA ILE A 409 -16.57 26.94 -15.04
C ILE A 409 -16.10 26.89 -13.59
N LEU A 410 -16.97 26.49 -12.66
CA LEU A 410 -16.65 26.43 -11.23
C LEU A 410 -16.29 25.01 -10.80
N GLU A 411 -15.26 24.84 -9.97
CA GLU A 411 -15.22 23.65 -9.10
C GLU A 411 -16.30 23.78 -8.03
N GLU A 412 -16.90 22.66 -7.64
CA GLU A 412 -17.89 22.64 -6.58
C GLU A 412 -17.28 23.21 -5.28
N TYR A 413 -17.78 24.36 -4.82
CA TYR A 413 -17.53 24.82 -3.46
C TYR A 413 -18.18 23.82 -2.51
N THR A 414 -17.35 23.11 -1.75
CA THR A 414 -17.81 22.24 -0.66
C THR A 414 -18.22 23.02 0.57
#